data_AF-A0A507E465-F1
#
_entry.id   AF-A0A507E465-F1
#
_cell.length_a   1.000
_cell.length_b   1.000
_cell.length_c   1.000
_cell.angle_alpha   90.00
_cell.angle_beta   90.00
_cell.angle_gamma   90.00
#
_symmetry.space_group_name_H-M   'P 1'
#
loop_
_entity.id
_entity.type
_entity.pdbx_description
1 polymer ?
#
loop_
_entity_poly.entity_id
_entity_poly.type
_entity_poly.pdbx_seq_one_letter_code
_entity_poly.pdbx_strand_id
1 'polypeptide(L)' 'MSNSIKIFAGNSHIEFARLVAKRLGLELAKCVVLKYSNQETSVTIGESGK' A
#
# COMPACT_ATOMS: atom_id res chain seq x y z
N MET A 1 -15.75 -3.09 -18.46
CA MET A 1 -15.30 -3.57 -17.12
C MET A 1 -13.81 -3.32 -17.01
N SER A 2 -13.40 -2.23 -16.36
CA SER A 2 -11.99 -1.90 -16.14
C SER A 2 -11.56 -2.47 -14.79
N ASN A 3 -10.76 -3.54 -14.81
CA ASN A 3 -10.20 -4.10 -13.59
C ASN A 3 -9.08 -3.15 -13.11
N SER A 4 -9.32 -2.43 -12.01
CA SER A 4 -8.36 -1.47 -11.46
C SER A 4 -7.50 -2.17 -10.42
N ILE A 5 -6.23 -2.39 -10.75
CA ILE A 5 -5.27 -3.06 -9.86
C ILE A 5 -4.62 -2.00 -8.98
N LYS A 6 -4.76 -2.14 -7.67
CA LYS A 6 -4.10 -1.29 -6.66
C LYS A 6 -3.07 -2.10 -5.88
N ILE A 7 -1.90 -1.51 -5.67
CA ILE A 7 -0.80 -2.13 -4.91
C ILE A 7 -0.66 -1.38 -3.60
N PHE A 8 -0.75 -2.09 -2.49
CA PHE A 8 -0.51 -1.57 -1.15
C PHE A 8 0.77 -2.18 -0.56
N ALA A 9 1.45 -1.43 0.30
CA ALA A 9 2.69 -1.89 0.92
C ALA A 9 2.80 -1.42 2.37
N GLY A 10 3.42 -2.27 3.19
CA GLY A 10 3.76 -1.95 4.57
C GLY A 10 4.90 -0.94 4.68
N ASN A 11 5.20 -0.55 5.92
CA ASN A 11 6.27 0.40 6.23
C ASN A 11 7.68 -0.23 6.36
N SER A 12 7.81 -1.56 6.33
CA SER A 12 9.11 -2.22 6.51
C SER A 12 10.12 -1.91 5.40
N HIS A 13 9.71 -1.94 4.13
CA HIS A 13 10.58 -1.72 2.96
C HIS A 13 9.80 -1.05 1.81
N ILE A 14 9.36 0.19 2.04
CA ILE A 14 8.52 0.92 1.09
C ILE A 14 9.21 1.15 -0.27
N GLU A 15 10.53 1.34 -0.27
CA GLU A 15 11.31 1.55 -1.49
C GLU A 15 11.28 0.33 -2.42
N PHE A 16 11.36 -0.88 -1.86
CA PHE A 16 11.28 -2.11 -2.66
C PHE A 16 9.89 -2.26 -3.29
N ALA A 17 8.84 -2.03 -2.51
CA ALA A 17 7.48 -2.07 -3.02
C ALA A 17 7.24 -1.04 -4.14
N ARG A 18 7.85 0.15 -4.02
CA ARG A 18 7.78 1.19 -5.05
C ARG A 18 8.48 0.76 -6.35
N LEU A 19 9.60 0.03 -6.26
CA LEU A 19 10.27 -0.52 -7.44
C LEU A 19 9.40 -1.58 -8.14
N VAL A 20 8.72 -2.44 -7.38
CA VAL A 20 7.78 -3.43 -7.93
C VAL A 20 6.60 -2.75 -8.61
N ALA A 21 5.97 -1.76 -7.96
CA ALA A 21 4.86 -0.99 -8.53
C ALA A 21 5.29 -0.27 -9.81
N LYS A 22 6.46 0.38 -9.80
CA LYS A 22 7.04 1.05 -10.96
C LYS A 22 7.29 0.09 -12.13
N ARG A 23 7.72 -1.15 -11.86
CA ARG A 23 7.92 -2.17 -12.89
C ARG A 23 6.61 -2.64 -13.52
N LEU A 24 5.51 -2.56 -12.78
CA LEU A 24 4.15 -2.84 -13.26
C LEU A 24 3.46 -1.62 -13.90
N GLY A 25 4.12 -0.45 -13.94
CA GLY A 25 3.52 0.79 -14.44
C GLY A 25 2.43 1.36 -13.52
N LEU A 26 2.46 1.00 -12.24
CA LEU A 26 1.48 1.41 -11.23
C LEU A 26 2.18 2.22 -10.12
N GLU A 27 1.40 3.00 -9.38
CA GLU A 27 1.85 3.66 -8.16
C GLU A 27 1.32 2.92 -6.93
N LEU A 28 2.04 3.04 -5.80
CA LEU A 28 1.55 2.53 -4.53
C LEU A 28 0.33 3.33 -4.09
N ALA A 29 -0.76 2.63 -3.81
CA ALA A 29 -1.99 3.22 -3.34
C ALA A 29 -1.83 3.75 -1.90
N LYS A 30 -2.59 4.79 -1.56
CA LYS A 30 -2.44 5.46 -0.27
C LYS A 30 -2.96 4.57 0.86
N CYS A 31 -2.06 4.10 1.70
CA CYS A 31 -2.38 3.44 2.95
C CYS A 31 -1.53 3.96 4.10
N VAL A 32 -2.11 3.98 5.30
CA VAL A 32 -1.43 4.30 6.54
C VAL A 32 -1.24 2.99 7.29
N VAL A 33 0.01 2.65 7.61
CA VAL A 33 0.37 1.44 8.35
C VAL A 33 1.04 1.86 9.65
N LEU A 34 0.40 1.56 10.77
CA LEU A 34 0.84 1.90 12.12
C LEU A 34 1.11 0.61 12.90
N LYS A 35 2.22 0.57 13.62
CA LYS A 35 2.52 -0.50 14.58
C LYS A 35 2.39 0.07 15.99
N TYR A 36 1.50 -0.50 16.78
CA TYR A 36 1.27 -0.12 18.16
C TYR A 36 2.30 -0.77 19.09
N SER A 37 2.52 -0.18 20.27
CA SER A 37 3.47 -0.69 21.27
C SER A 37 3.11 -2.07 21.82
N ASN A 38 1.85 -2.47 21.71
CA ASN A 38 1.36 -3.81 22.05
C ASN A 38 1.54 -4.84 20.92
N GLN A 39 2.35 -4.52 19.91
CA GLN A 39 2.65 -5.35 18.74
C GLN A 39 1.50 -5.52 17.75
N GLU A 40 0.35 -4.89 17.98
CA GLU A 40 -0.73 -4.85 16.99
C GLU A 40 -0.33 -3.95 15.81
N THR A 41 -0.81 -4.31 14.62
CA THR A 41 -0.59 -3.52 13.39
C THR A 41 -1.93 -3.05 12.87
N SER A 42 -2.11 -1.74 12.76
CA SER A 42 -3.28 -1.11 12.15
C SER A 42 -2.97 -0.66 10.74
N VAL A 43 -3.85 -1.01 9.81
CA VAL A 43 -3.77 -0.64 8.40
C VAL A 43 -5.03 0.12 8.04
N THR A 44 -4.88 1.36 7.62
CA THR A 44 -5.97 2.20 7.12
C THR A 44 -5.77 2.46 5.63
N ILE A 45 -6.74 2.04 4.82
CA ILE A 45 -6.72 2.28 3.37
C ILE A 45 -7.36 3.64 3.12
N GLY A 46 -6.58 4.60 2.61
CA GLY A 46 -7.02 5.97 2.33
C GLY A 46 -7.57 6.16 0.92
N GLU A 47 -7.96 5.08 0.25
CA GLU A 47 -8.43 5.07 -1.13
C GLU A 47 -9.96 5.05 -1.20
N SER A 48 -10.53 5.89 -2.07
CA SER A 48 -11.93 5.80 -2.45
C SER A 48 -12.14 4.63 -3.41
N GLY A 49 -13.07 3.74 -3.07
CA GLY A 49 -13.58 2.71 -3.97
C GLY A 49 -14.59 3.32 -4.94
N LYS A 50 -14.11 4.00 -5.97
CA LYS A 50 -14.89 4.35 -7.14
C LYS A 50 -14.07 4.14 -8.41
#